data_AF-A0A8H4U9N8-F1
#
_entry.id   AF-A0A8H4U9N8-F1
#
_cell.length_a   1.000
_cell.length_b   1.000
_cell.length_c   1.000
_cell.angle_alpha   90.00
_cell.angle_beta   90.00
_cell.angle_gamma   90.00
#
_symmetry.space_group_name_H-M   'P 1'
#
loop_
_entity.id
_entity.type
_entity.pdbx_description
1 polymer ?
#
loop_
_entity_poly.entity_id
_entity_poly.type
_entity_poly.pdbx_seq_one_letter_code
_entity_poly.pdbx_strand_id
1 'polypeptide(L)'
;IDFEHVAIYATVQAYKGEAIEFGGDLTAWQFEAAHSSARLTGYLSEWAVLEPECANEAFNAVDGATLSWDRFFGALAQWWGVSKGVIGPDAQSQYDKVMSLGGGDKNPLGYGPPQEMKRKFTLREWADDEANKQAWESLMESSNGELTWNPFNENKDAIFSGDFAYLSFGTASLSKTRVFGFNGFVDPLESIHEMYSECQRLRMLPKMVCDKATPMI
;
A
#
# COMPACT_ATOMS: atom_id res chain seq x y z
N ILE A 1 1.84 -0.19 7.28
CA ILE A 1 2.59 -0.22 6.02
C ILE A 1 2.28 1.08 5.33
N ASP A 2 3.29 1.89 5.05
CA ASP A 2 3.12 3.21 4.47
C ASP A 2 2.98 3.06 2.96
N PHE A 3 1.85 3.48 2.38
CA PHE A 3 1.54 3.30 0.94
C PHE A 3 2.03 4.47 0.06
N GLU A 4 2.78 5.42 0.64
CA GLU A 4 3.28 6.61 -0.07
C GLU A 4 4.09 6.30 -1.33
N HIS A 5 4.88 5.23 -1.31
CA HIS A 5 5.73 4.82 -2.42
C HIS A 5 4.95 4.41 -3.66
N VAL A 6 3.75 3.82 -3.49
CA VAL A 6 2.89 3.45 -4.62
C VAL A 6 2.19 4.69 -5.20
N ALA A 7 1.87 5.69 -4.37
CA ALA A 7 1.36 6.97 -4.83
C ALA A 7 2.41 7.78 -5.61
N ILE A 8 3.67 7.80 -5.15
CA ILE A 8 4.79 8.41 -5.86
C ILE A 8 4.96 7.73 -7.23
N TYR A 9 4.92 6.39 -7.25
CA TYR A 9 4.98 5.62 -8.48
C TYR A 9 3.84 5.99 -9.45
N ALA A 10 2.59 5.95 -8.98
CA ALA A 10 1.41 6.31 -9.78
C ALA A 10 1.49 7.74 -10.33
N THR A 11 1.97 8.69 -9.52
CA THR A 11 2.18 10.09 -9.91
C THR A 11 3.15 10.21 -11.07
N VAL A 12 4.32 9.58 -10.96
CA VAL A 12 5.35 9.64 -12.00
C VAL A 12 4.89 8.93 -13.28
N GLN A 13 4.25 7.77 -13.17
CA GLN A 13 3.70 7.07 -14.34
C GLN A 13 2.62 7.91 -15.03
N ALA A 14 1.73 8.56 -14.28
CA ALA A 14 0.74 9.48 -14.82
C ALA A 14 1.39 10.62 -15.61
N TYR A 15 2.41 11.27 -15.02
CA TYR A 15 3.14 12.36 -15.66
C TYR A 15 3.86 11.94 -16.95
N LYS A 16 4.48 10.76 -16.94
CA LYS A 16 5.16 10.18 -18.13
C LYS A 16 4.18 9.64 -19.17
N GLY A 17 2.89 9.53 -18.85
CA GLY A 17 1.89 8.89 -19.73
C GLY A 17 2.15 7.39 -19.89
N GLU A 18 2.62 6.73 -18.84
CA GLU A 18 2.94 5.31 -18.78
C GLU A 18 1.91 4.56 -17.92
N ALA A 19 1.77 3.24 -18.11
CA ALA A 19 0.91 2.44 -17.24
C ALA A 19 1.57 2.21 -15.87
N ILE A 20 0.77 1.91 -14.84
CA ILE A 20 1.28 1.40 -13.56
C ILE A 20 1.42 -0.11 -13.70
N GLU A 21 2.64 -0.64 -13.63
CA GLU A 21 2.88 -2.09 -13.64
C GLU A 21 3.00 -2.63 -12.22
N PHE A 22 2.31 -3.73 -11.94
CA PHE A 22 2.48 -4.47 -10.69
C PHE A 22 3.70 -5.39 -10.79
N GLY A 23 4.66 -5.20 -9.89
CA GLY A 23 5.93 -5.93 -9.92
C GLY A 23 5.86 -7.36 -9.38
N GLY A 24 4.84 -7.72 -8.59
CA GLY A 24 4.69 -9.04 -7.97
C GLY A 24 4.03 -10.10 -8.86
N ASP A 25 3.97 -11.34 -8.37
CA ASP A 25 3.34 -12.46 -9.08
C ASP A 25 1.81 -12.50 -8.94
N LEU A 26 1.17 -13.45 -9.64
CA LEU A 26 -0.29 -13.62 -9.60
C LEU A 26 -0.81 -13.93 -8.18
N THR A 27 -0.02 -14.62 -7.36
CA THR A 27 -0.37 -14.91 -5.97
C THR A 27 -0.48 -13.63 -5.18
N ALA A 28 0.55 -12.78 -5.24
CA ALA A 28 0.54 -11.46 -4.60
C ALA A 28 -0.58 -10.58 -5.17
N TRP A 29 -0.76 -10.57 -6.49
CA TRP A 29 -1.77 -9.74 -7.16
C TRP A 29 -3.19 -9.97 -6.66
N GLN A 30 -3.55 -11.23 -6.41
CA GLN A 30 -4.88 -11.64 -5.97
C GLN A 30 -4.96 -11.83 -4.44
N PHE A 31 -3.87 -11.63 -3.71
CA PHE A 31 -3.86 -11.81 -2.27
C PHE A 31 -4.70 -10.73 -1.58
N GLU A 32 -5.67 -11.17 -0.79
CA GLU A 32 -6.55 -10.31 0.00
C GLU A 32 -5.89 -9.97 1.35
N ALA A 33 -5.22 -8.82 1.39
CA ALA A 33 -4.55 -8.34 2.59
C ALA A 33 -5.53 -7.59 3.51
N ALA A 34 -5.30 -7.69 4.83
CA ALA A 34 -5.92 -6.79 5.78
C ALA A 34 -5.06 -5.54 5.95
N HIS A 35 -5.72 -4.40 6.06
CA HIS A 35 -5.09 -3.10 6.29
C HIS A 35 -5.45 -2.56 7.66
N SER A 36 -4.64 -1.62 8.15
CA SER A 36 -4.82 -1.01 9.47
C SER A 36 -4.66 0.50 9.32
N SER A 37 -5.78 1.21 9.31
CA SER A 37 -5.81 2.67 9.32
C SER A 37 -5.43 3.20 10.70
N ALA A 38 -4.69 4.32 10.72
CA ALA A 38 -4.34 4.99 11.97
C ALA A 38 -5.60 5.43 12.75
N ARG A 39 -6.64 5.88 12.04
CA ARG A 39 -7.91 6.31 12.63
C ARG A 39 -8.62 5.18 13.36
N LEU A 40 -8.87 4.03 12.70
CA LEU A 40 -9.58 2.93 13.34
C LEU A 40 -8.75 2.29 14.46
N THR A 41 -7.43 2.22 14.28
CA THR A 41 -6.51 1.78 15.33
C THR A 41 -6.60 2.68 16.57
N GLY A 42 -6.69 4.00 16.37
CA GLY A 42 -6.93 4.97 17.44
C GLY A 42 -8.25 4.72 18.18
N TYR A 43 -9.35 4.54 17.45
CA TYR A 43 -10.65 4.24 18.06
C TYR A 43 -10.67 2.90 18.80
N LEU A 44 -10.02 1.88 18.25
CA LEU A 44 -9.86 0.59 18.95
C LEU A 44 -9.09 0.76 20.25
N SER A 45 -8.02 1.56 20.24
CA SER A 45 -7.20 1.83 21.44
C SER A 45 -7.99 2.58 22.50
N GLU A 46 -8.73 3.62 22.11
CA GLU A 46 -9.59 4.38 23.02
C GLU A 46 -10.67 3.49 23.64
N TRP A 47 -11.38 2.72 22.81
CA TRP A 47 -12.39 1.77 23.27
C TRP A 47 -11.82 0.76 24.27
N ALA A 48 -10.67 0.14 23.96
CA ALA A 48 -10.06 -0.87 24.82
C ALA A 48 -9.63 -0.33 26.19
N VAL A 49 -9.31 0.96 26.30
CA VAL A 49 -8.95 1.61 27.58
C VAL A 49 -10.19 1.96 28.40
N LEU A 50 -11.32 2.23 27.75
CA LEU A 50 -12.57 2.63 28.40
C LEU A 50 -13.43 1.44 28.86
N GLU A 51 -13.27 0.27 28.25
CA GLU A 51 -14.03 -0.94 28.59
C GLU A 51 -13.30 -1.81 29.63
N PRO A 52 -13.83 -1.97 30.86
CA PRO A 52 -13.17 -2.78 31.90
C PRO A 52 -12.96 -4.25 31.48
N GLU A 53 -13.85 -4.80 30.64
CA GLU A 53 -13.74 -6.17 30.13
C GLU A 53 -12.53 -6.37 29.20
N CYS A 54 -11.97 -5.29 28.64
CA CYS A 54 -10.80 -5.35 27.77
C CYS A 54 -9.47 -5.40 28.55
N ALA A 55 -9.49 -5.30 29.88
CA ALA A 55 -8.28 -5.32 30.69
C ALA A 55 -7.48 -6.62 30.51
N ASN A 56 -6.17 -6.48 30.25
CA ASN A 56 -5.24 -7.58 29.99
C ASN A 56 -5.54 -8.41 28.72
N GLU A 57 -6.29 -7.85 27.77
CA GLU A 57 -6.56 -8.49 26.50
C GLU A 57 -5.69 -7.92 25.37
N ALA A 58 -5.30 -8.78 24.42
CA ALA A 58 -4.68 -8.36 23.15
C ALA A 58 -5.70 -8.46 22.01
N PHE A 59 -5.81 -7.41 21.20
CA PHE A 59 -6.72 -7.32 20.05
C PHE A 59 -5.95 -7.06 18.75
N ASN A 60 -6.41 -7.65 17.66
CA ASN A 60 -5.93 -7.30 16.33
C ASN A 60 -6.57 -5.96 15.89
N ALA A 61 -5.77 -5.10 15.26
CA ALA A 61 -6.20 -3.81 14.72
C ALA A 61 -6.18 -3.85 13.20
N VAL A 62 -7.33 -4.13 12.57
CA VAL A 62 -7.49 -4.09 11.11
C VAL A 62 -8.82 -3.44 10.73
N ASP A 63 -8.90 -2.90 9.52
CA ASP A 63 -9.98 -2.05 9.00
C ASP A 63 -11.32 -2.78 8.81
N GLY A 64 -11.29 -4.12 8.84
CA GLY A 64 -12.47 -4.97 8.83
C GLY A 64 -13.00 -5.37 7.45
N ALA A 65 -12.35 -4.89 6.38
CA ALA A 65 -12.40 -5.46 5.04
C ALA A 65 -11.00 -5.83 4.55
N THR A 66 -10.94 -6.76 3.59
CA THR A 66 -9.73 -7.10 2.85
C THR A 66 -9.65 -6.28 1.56
N LEU A 67 -8.43 -6.02 1.10
CA LEU A 67 -8.16 -5.36 -0.16
C LEU A 67 -7.07 -6.15 -0.89
N SER A 68 -7.34 -6.49 -2.14
CA SER A 68 -6.38 -7.11 -3.05
C SER A 68 -5.61 -6.06 -3.84
N TRP A 69 -4.40 -6.43 -4.26
CA TRP A 69 -3.52 -5.53 -5.02
C TRP A 69 -4.11 -5.13 -6.37
N ASP A 70 -4.90 -5.99 -7.00
CA ASP A 70 -5.59 -5.70 -8.25
C ASP A 70 -6.59 -4.55 -8.16
N ARG A 71 -7.43 -4.58 -7.13
CA ARG A 71 -8.37 -3.51 -6.81
C ARG A 71 -7.63 -2.22 -6.45
N PHE A 72 -6.58 -2.34 -5.64
CA PHE A 72 -5.83 -1.17 -5.21
C PHE A 72 -5.10 -0.47 -6.37
N PHE A 73 -4.43 -1.23 -7.25
CA PHE A 73 -3.78 -0.65 -8.43
C PHE A 73 -4.80 -0.08 -9.42
N GLY A 74 -5.97 -0.70 -9.57
CA GLY A 74 -7.08 -0.11 -10.32
C GLY A 74 -7.51 1.25 -9.77
N ALA A 75 -7.66 1.34 -8.44
CA ALA A 75 -7.98 2.59 -7.76
C ALA A 75 -6.86 3.64 -7.93
N LEU A 76 -5.59 3.26 -7.83
CA LEU A 76 -4.44 4.15 -8.09
C LEU A 76 -4.49 4.75 -9.50
N ALA A 77 -4.72 3.93 -10.52
CA ALA A 77 -4.83 4.42 -11.89
C ALA A 77 -5.99 5.43 -12.04
N GLN A 78 -7.13 5.18 -11.38
CA GLN A 78 -8.26 6.12 -11.35
C GLN A 78 -7.90 7.42 -10.62
N TRP A 79 -7.31 7.34 -9.43
CA TRP A 79 -7.03 8.48 -8.56
C TRP A 79 -5.98 9.44 -9.14
N TRP A 80 -5.00 8.93 -9.87
CA TRP A 80 -3.96 9.73 -10.53
C TRP A 80 -4.21 9.99 -12.02
N GLY A 81 -5.27 9.43 -12.60
CA GLY A 81 -5.60 9.65 -14.01
C GLY A 81 -4.61 8.99 -14.96
N VAL A 82 -4.10 7.79 -14.62
CA VAL A 82 -3.18 7.04 -15.46
C VAL A 82 -3.93 6.49 -16.67
N SER A 83 -3.81 7.17 -17.80
CA SER A 83 -4.57 6.88 -19.03
C SER A 83 -4.30 5.51 -19.64
N LYS A 84 -3.09 4.96 -19.46
CA LYS A 84 -2.73 3.60 -19.90
C LYS A 84 -3.17 2.51 -18.92
N GLY A 85 -3.77 2.88 -17.79
CA GLY A 85 -4.28 1.95 -16.79
C GLY A 85 -3.18 1.17 -16.08
N VAL A 86 -3.47 -0.11 -15.82
CA VAL A 86 -2.66 -1.00 -14.98
C VAL A 86 -2.22 -2.22 -15.78
N ILE A 87 -0.97 -2.62 -15.61
CA ILE A 87 -0.41 -3.88 -16.12
C ILE A 87 -0.25 -4.84 -14.94
N GLY A 88 -1.12 -5.84 -14.87
CA GLY A 88 -1.01 -6.94 -13.90
C GLY A 88 -0.12 -8.08 -14.41
N PRO A 89 0.13 -9.10 -13.57
CA PRO A 89 0.84 -10.30 -13.99
C PRO A 89 0.00 -11.14 -14.98
N ASP A 90 0.67 -11.78 -15.93
CA ASP A 90 0.09 -12.67 -16.94
C ASP A 90 0.86 -14.01 -17.06
N ALA A 91 0.42 -14.89 -17.95
CA ALA A 91 1.02 -16.21 -18.15
C ALA A 91 2.44 -16.16 -18.74
N GLN A 92 2.85 -15.03 -19.32
CA GLN A 92 4.16 -14.82 -19.96
C GLN A 92 5.14 -14.09 -19.02
N SER A 93 4.67 -13.64 -17.87
CA SER A 93 5.45 -12.88 -16.90
C SER A 93 6.63 -13.69 -16.36
N GLN A 94 7.82 -13.08 -16.41
CA GLN A 94 9.06 -13.67 -15.89
C GLN A 94 9.49 -12.92 -14.64
N TYR A 95 9.85 -13.67 -13.60
CA TYR A 95 10.27 -13.12 -12.31
C TYR A 95 11.73 -13.50 -12.07
N ASP A 96 12.63 -12.55 -12.29
CA ASP A 96 14.07 -12.70 -12.10
C ASP A 96 14.50 -12.42 -10.65
N LYS A 97 13.64 -11.76 -9.87
CA LYS A 97 13.92 -11.39 -8.47
C LYS A 97 13.12 -12.28 -7.54
N VAL A 98 13.83 -13.21 -6.89
CA VAL A 98 13.24 -14.12 -5.92
C VAL A 98 13.92 -13.91 -4.57
N MET A 99 13.11 -13.58 -3.57
CA MET A 99 13.53 -13.58 -2.18
C MET A 99 12.84 -14.72 -1.45
N SER A 100 13.61 -15.57 -0.78
CA SER A 100 13.08 -16.67 0.03
C SER A 100 13.21 -16.33 1.51
N LEU A 101 12.10 -16.41 2.25
CA LEU A 101 12.08 -16.33 3.70
C LEU A 101 12.46 -17.68 4.33
N GLY A 102 12.66 -17.71 5.65
CA GLY A 102 12.91 -18.94 6.38
C GLY A 102 11.73 -19.93 6.28
N GLY A 103 12.03 -21.23 6.35
CA GLY A 103 11.03 -22.31 6.48
C GLY A 103 11.03 -22.92 7.90
N GLY A 104 10.03 -23.74 8.20
CA GLY A 104 9.85 -24.39 9.50
C GLY A 104 9.78 -23.35 10.63
N ASP A 105 10.55 -23.57 11.69
CA ASP A 105 10.63 -22.66 12.84
C ASP A 105 11.17 -21.26 12.50
N LYS A 106 11.79 -21.09 11.31
CA LYS A 106 12.28 -19.80 10.82
C LYS A 106 11.27 -19.07 9.94
N ASN A 107 10.15 -19.70 9.60
CA ASN A 107 9.06 -19.04 8.90
C ASN A 107 8.37 -18.05 9.86
N PRO A 108 7.92 -16.86 9.41
CA PRO A 108 7.15 -15.93 10.26
C PRO A 108 5.92 -16.56 10.93
N LEU A 109 5.34 -17.60 10.32
CA LEU A 109 4.22 -18.38 10.88
C LEU A 109 4.68 -19.47 11.87
N GLY A 110 5.98 -19.75 11.96
CA GLY A 110 6.56 -20.79 12.81
C GLY A 110 6.46 -22.21 12.24
N TYR A 111 5.96 -22.38 11.02
CA TYR A 111 5.83 -23.67 10.34
C TYR A 111 5.81 -23.52 8.81
N GLY A 112 5.79 -24.65 8.11
CA GLY A 112 5.58 -24.69 6.66
C GLY A 112 6.85 -24.46 5.84
N PRO A 113 6.73 -24.50 4.50
CA PRO A 113 7.86 -24.26 3.61
C PRO A 113 8.33 -22.79 3.66
N PRO A 114 9.54 -22.49 3.16
CA PRO A 114 9.95 -21.12 2.83
C PRO A 114 8.90 -20.41 1.98
N GLN A 115 8.58 -19.17 2.33
CA GLN A 115 7.79 -18.30 1.45
C GLN A 115 8.69 -17.60 0.45
N GLU A 116 8.29 -17.60 -0.81
CA GLU A 116 8.99 -16.92 -1.88
C GLU A 116 8.22 -15.67 -2.29
N MET A 117 8.94 -14.55 -2.43
CA MET A 117 8.44 -13.32 -3.01
C MET A 117 9.10 -13.11 -4.38
N LYS A 118 8.34 -13.38 -5.43
CA LYS A 118 8.73 -13.28 -6.84
C LYS A 118 8.35 -11.94 -7.41
N ARG A 119 9.31 -11.28 -8.07
CA ARG A 119 9.16 -9.93 -8.64
C ARG A 119 9.79 -9.82 -10.02
N LYS A 120 9.17 -9.00 -10.88
CA LYS A 120 9.72 -8.55 -12.16
C LYS A 120 10.70 -7.38 -11.98
N PHE A 121 10.36 -6.48 -11.06
CA PHE A 121 11.16 -5.33 -10.66
C PHE A 121 10.79 -4.93 -9.23
N THR A 122 11.65 -4.15 -8.59
CA THR A 122 11.36 -3.51 -7.31
C THR A 122 11.14 -2.01 -7.50
N LEU A 123 10.33 -1.38 -6.65
CA LEU A 123 10.18 0.09 -6.69
C LEU A 123 11.49 0.80 -6.36
N ARG A 124 12.38 0.15 -5.61
CA ARG A 124 13.74 0.62 -5.37
C ARG A 124 14.54 0.72 -6.67
N GLU A 125 14.54 -0.32 -7.51
CA GLU A 125 15.20 -0.29 -8.83
C GLU A 125 14.55 0.75 -9.75
N TRP A 126 13.21 0.81 -9.77
CA TRP A 126 12.49 1.85 -10.49
C TRP A 126 12.91 3.26 -10.05
N ALA A 127 13.13 3.49 -8.75
CA ALA A 127 13.59 4.77 -8.21
C ALA A 127 15.07 5.10 -8.51
N ASP A 128 15.86 4.16 -9.02
CA ASP A 128 17.22 4.41 -9.50
C ASP A 128 17.29 4.94 -10.94
N ASP A 129 16.20 4.81 -11.70
CA ASP A 129 16.11 5.46 -13.00
C ASP A 129 16.00 6.98 -12.85
N GLU A 130 17.03 7.68 -13.33
CA GLU A 130 17.11 9.15 -13.26
C GLU A 130 15.93 9.82 -13.97
N ALA A 131 15.32 9.17 -14.98
CA ALA A 131 14.14 9.70 -15.65
C ALA A 131 12.94 9.85 -14.70
N ASN A 132 12.80 8.97 -13.69
CA ASN A 132 11.71 9.03 -12.72
C ASN A 132 11.95 10.15 -11.70
N LYS A 133 13.21 10.36 -11.30
CA LYS A 133 13.59 11.50 -10.47
C LYS A 133 13.36 12.83 -11.19
N GLN A 134 13.80 12.95 -12.44
CA GLN A 134 13.61 14.17 -13.26
C GLN A 134 12.13 14.47 -13.49
N ALA A 135 11.30 13.44 -13.67
CA ALA A 135 9.85 13.59 -13.76
C ALA A 135 9.26 14.19 -12.47
N TRP A 136 9.70 13.70 -11.30
CA TRP A 136 9.28 14.27 -10.02
C TRP A 136 9.74 15.71 -9.81
N GLU A 137 11.00 16.03 -10.15
CA GLU A 137 11.52 17.40 -10.06
C GLU A 137 10.75 18.36 -10.98
N SER A 138 10.41 17.93 -12.19
CA SER A 138 9.59 18.72 -13.12
C SER A 138 8.17 18.96 -12.59
N LEU A 139 7.57 17.96 -11.94
CA LEU A 139 6.29 18.10 -11.24
C LEU A 139 6.38 19.11 -10.10
N MET A 140 7.46 19.06 -9.30
CA MET A 140 7.70 20.02 -8.23
C MET A 140 7.81 21.45 -8.76
N GLU A 141 8.61 21.67 -9.81
CA GLU A 141 8.80 22.98 -10.44
C GLU A 141 7.48 23.56 -10.98
N SER A 142 6.66 22.72 -11.61
CA SER A 142 5.37 23.13 -12.18
C SER A 142 4.23 23.26 -11.15
N SER A 143 4.43 22.77 -9.92
CA SER A 143 3.41 22.79 -8.86
C SER A 143 3.14 24.15 -8.22
N ASN A 144 3.92 25.20 -8.55
CA ASN A 144 3.86 26.51 -7.90
C ASN A 144 3.95 26.45 -6.35
N GLY A 145 4.70 25.48 -5.82
CA GLY A 145 4.92 25.29 -4.37
C GLY A 145 3.86 24.44 -3.68
N GLU A 146 2.95 23.80 -4.42
CA GLU A 146 2.00 22.82 -3.88
C GLU A 146 2.65 21.45 -3.60
N LEU A 147 3.79 21.15 -4.23
CA LEU A 147 4.61 19.97 -3.97
C LEU A 147 6.00 20.40 -3.52
N THR A 148 6.37 20.09 -2.27
CA THR A 148 7.61 20.60 -1.65
C THR A 148 8.57 19.52 -1.19
N TRP A 149 8.12 18.27 -1.08
CA TRP A 149 8.97 17.16 -0.67
C TRP A 149 9.46 16.35 -1.88
N ASN A 150 10.73 15.98 -1.88
CA ASN A 150 11.35 15.17 -2.92
C ASN A 150 11.83 13.81 -2.35
N PRO A 151 11.08 12.72 -2.56
CA PRO A 151 11.43 11.40 -2.04
C PRO A 151 12.71 10.82 -2.67
N PHE A 152 13.12 11.32 -3.85
CA PHE A 152 14.33 10.85 -4.53
C PHE A 152 15.62 11.42 -3.92
N ASN A 153 15.52 12.46 -3.10
CA ASN A 153 16.65 13.03 -2.34
C ASN A 153 16.78 12.41 -0.94
N GLU A 154 15.82 11.58 -0.53
CA GLU A 154 15.82 10.87 0.74
C GLU A 154 16.55 9.52 0.63
N ASN A 155 16.58 8.78 1.75
CA ASN A 155 17.03 7.39 1.71
C ASN A 155 16.04 6.54 0.88
N LYS A 156 16.41 6.24 -0.37
CA LYS A 156 15.59 5.46 -1.31
C LYS A 156 15.25 4.07 -0.79
N ASP A 157 16.09 3.43 0.03
CA ASP A 157 15.77 2.13 0.61
C ASP A 157 14.66 2.26 1.64
N ALA A 158 14.60 3.36 2.39
CA ALA A 158 13.52 3.61 3.34
C ALA A 158 12.19 3.90 2.64
N ILE A 159 12.22 4.68 1.55
CA ILE A 159 11.00 5.09 0.83
C ILE A 159 10.50 4.00 -0.11
N PHE A 160 11.37 3.41 -0.93
CA PHE A 160 10.97 2.59 -2.08
C PHE A 160 11.11 1.07 -1.89
N SER A 161 11.38 0.59 -0.68
CA SER A 161 11.38 -0.86 -0.35
C SER A 161 10.01 -1.39 0.09
N GLY A 162 8.95 -0.66 -0.25
CA GLY A 162 7.58 -1.02 0.12
C GLY A 162 7.02 -2.25 -0.61
N ASP A 163 7.72 -2.77 -1.62
CA ASP A 163 7.40 -4.01 -2.31
C ASP A 163 7.43 -5.25 -1.39
N PHE A 164 8.03 -5.14 -0.20
CA PHE A 164 7.86 -6.12 0.88
C PHE A 164 6.39 -6.37 1.26
N ALA A 165 5.49 -5.41 1.02
CA ALA A 165 4.05 -5.54 1.24
C ALA A 165 3.38 -6.54 0.28
N TYR A 166 4.07 -7.00 -0.78
CA TYR A 166 3.56 -8.03 -1.69
C TYR A 166 3.63 -9.44 -1.11
N LEU A 167 4.26 -9.62 0.05
CA LEU A 167 4.28 -10.90 0.75
C LEU A 167 2.85 -11.36 1.10
N SER A 168 2.48 -12.52 0.56
CA SER A 168 1.16 -13.12 0.78
C SER A 168 1.19 -14.06 1.98
N PHE A 169 0.96 -13.54 3.19
CA PHE A 169 0.97 -14.36 4.41
C PHE A 169 -0.01 -13.84 5.46
N GLY A 170 -0.93 -14.70 5.89
CA GLY A 170 -1.82 -14.47 7.01
C GLY A 170 -2.79 -13.28 6.84
N THR A 171 -3.97 -13.40 7.42
CA THR A 171 -4.89 -12.27 7.52
C THR A 171 -5.39 -12.23 8.96
N ALA A 172 -5.21 -11.09 9.62
CA ALA A 172 -5.61 -10.96 11.03
C ALA A 172 -7.13 -11.03 11.15
N SER A 173 -7.61 -11.77 12.16
CA SER A 173 -9.04 -11.91 12.44
C SER A 173 -9.52 -10.85 13.43
N LEU A 174 -10.70 -10.28 13.18
CA LEU A 174 -11.42 -9.41 14.11
C LEU A 174 -12.41 -10.15 15.01
N SER A 175 -12.48 -11.49 14.96
CA SER A 175 -13.50 -12.24 15.72
C SER A 175 -13.49 -11.91 17.21
N LYS A 176 -12.32 -11.87 17.84
CA LYS A 176 -12.19 -11.51 19.26
C LYS A 176 -12.66 -10.07 19.52
N THR A 177 -12.16 -9.13 18.74
CA THR A 177 -12.51 -7.71 18.83
C THR A 177 -14.04 -7.50 18.74
N ARG A 178 -14.70 -8.20 17.82
CA ARG A 178 -16.16 -8.13 17.64
C ARG A 178 -16.94 -8.80 18.78
N VAL A 179 -16.46 -9.94 19.29
CA VAL A 179 -17.07 -10.62 20.45
C VAL A 179 -17.07 -9.73 21.69
N PHE A 180 -16.03 -8.93 21.87
CA PHE A 180 -15.94 -7.96 22.98
C PHE A 180 -16.77 -6.69 22.73
N GLY A 181 -17.37 -6.52 21.56
CA GLY A 181 -18.32 -5.44 21.27
C GLY A 181 -17.79 -4.32 20.37
N PHE A 182 -16.51 -4.32 19.99
CA PHE A 182 -16.00 -3.34 19.03
C PHE A 182 -16.36 -3.74 17.59
N ASN A 183 -17.20 -2.92 16.96
CA ASN A 183 -17.71 -3.13 15.61
C ASN A 183 -17.28 -2.00 14.65
N GLY A 184 -16.21 -1.28 14.98
CA GLY A 184 -15.65 -0.27 14.09
C GLY A 184 -15.18 -0.87 12.76
N PHE A 185 -15.34 -0.09 11.70
CA PHE A 185 -15.08 -0.49 10.32
C PHE A 185 -14.66 0.73 9.51
N VAL A 186 -13.77 0.53 8.55
CA VAL A 186 -13.51 1.50 7.49
C VAL A 186 -13.30 0.75 6.18
N ASP A 187 -13.74 1.34 5.07
CA ASP A 187 -13.38 0.85 3.75
C ASP A 187 -11.89 1.17 3.48
N PRO A 188 -11.03 0.18 3.20
CA PRO A 188 -9.61 0.41 2.93
C PRO A 188 -9.33 1.40 1.80
N LEU A 189 -10.11 1.40 0.71
CA LEU A 189 -9.90 2.35 -0.39
C LEU A 189 -10.27 3.77 0.02
N GLU A 190 -11.35 3.96 0.76
CA GLU A 190 -11.69 5.27 1.33
C GLU A 190 -10.60 5.75 2.29
N SER A 191 -10.13 4.89 3.19
CA SER A 191 -9.09 5.26 4.16
C SER A 191 -7.77 5.62 3.48
N ILE A 192 -7.36 4.88 2.45
CA ILE A 192 -6.11 5.14 1.73
C ILE A 192 -6.23 6.43 0.89
N HIS A 193 -7.38 6.67 0.26
CA HIS A 193 -7.65 7.91 -0.47
C HIS A 193 -7.64 9.13 0.45
N GLU A 194 -8.24 9.03 1.64
CA GLU A 194 -8.17 10.07 2.67
C GLU A 194 -6.73 10.34 3.07
N MET A 195 -5.94 9.29 3.35
CA MET A 195 -4.51 9.42 3.66
C MET A 195 -3.75 10.18 2.57
N TYR A 196 -3.94 9.85 1.29
CA TYR A 196 -3.30 10.57 0.19
C TYR A 196 -3.74 12.02 0.08
N SER A 197 -5.01 12.30 0.39
CA SER A 197 -5.52 13.68 0.48
C SER A 197 -4.85 14.46 1.62
N GLU A 198 -4.56 13.84 2.76
CA GLU A 198 -3.76 14.47 3.83
C GLU A 198 -2.31 14.71 3.39
N CYS A 199 -1.67 13.75 2.73
CA CYS A 199 -0.33 13.92 2.15
C CYS A 199 -0.28 15.10 1.17
N GLN A 200 -1.33 15.31 0.39
CA GLN A 200 -1.45 16.48 -0.47
C GLN A 200 -1.53 17.80 0.32
N ARG A 201 -2.31 17.84 1.41
CA ARG A 201 -2.37 19.03 2.30
C ARG A 201 -1.02 19.32 2.96
N LEU A 202 -0.25 18.27 3.24
CA LEU A 202 1.13 18.35 3.72
C LEU A 202 2.15 18.64 2.60
N ARG A 203 1.71 18.80 1.35
CA ARG A 203 2.55 19.08 0.16
C ARG A 203 3.59 17.99 -0.13
N MET A 204 3.27 16.76 0.25
CA MET A 204 4.08 15.56 -0.01
C MET A 204 3.71 14.87 -1.31
N LEU A 205 2.43 14.97 -1.72
CA LEU A 205 1.91 14.42 -2.96
C LEU A 205 1.16 15.53 -3.73
N PRO A 206 1.10 15.47 -5.07
CA PRO A 206 0.23 16.35 -5.83
C PRO A 206 -1.25 16.00 -5.59
N LYS A 207 -2.14 16.91 -6.00
CA LYS A 207 -3.57 16.67 -5.95
C LYS A 207 -3.97 15.53 -6.88
N MET A 208 -4.67 14.53 -6.34
CA MET A 208 -5.33 13.49 -7.11
C MET A 208 -6.39 14.09 -8.05
N VAL A 209 -6.62 13.45 -9.20
CA VAL A 209 -7.65 13.90 -10.15
C VAL A 209 -9.06 13.49 -9.73
N CYS A 210 -9.16 12.56 -8.77
CA CYS A 210 -10.42 12.06 -8.24
C CYS A 210 -10.63 12.56 -6.81
N ASP A 211 -11.74 13.29 -6.56
CA ASP A 211 -12.03 13.89 -5.25
C ASP A 211 -12.46 12.86 -4.19
N LYS A 212 -12.84 11.64 -4.57
CA LYS A 212 -13.30 10.57 -3.66
C LYS A 212 -12.87 9.19 -4.15
N ALA A 213 -12.69 8.25 -3.22
CA ALA A 213 -12.59 6.84 -3.55
C ALA A 213 -13.92 6.28 -4.08
N THR A 214 -13.83 5.26 -4.94
CA THR A 214 -14.95 4.36 -5.19
C THR A 214 -14.92 3.31 -4.06
N PRO A 215 -15.90 3.28 -3.14
CA PRO A 215 -15.89 2.33 -2.04
C PRO A 215 -16.10 0.91 -2.57
N MET A 216 -15.66 -0.11 -1.83
CA MET A 216 -15.79 -1.52 -2.20
C MET A 216 -17.19 -2.11 -1.93
N ILE A 217 -18.24 -1.27 -1.93
CA ILE A 217 -19.64 -1.63 -1.64
C ILE A 217 -20.44 -2.04 -2.88
#